data_AF-K1XCW8-F1
#
_entry.id   AF-K1XCW8-F1
#
_cell.length_a   1.000
_cell.length_b   1.000
_cell.length_c   1.000
_cell.angle_alpha   90.00
_cell.angle_beta   90.00
_cell.angle_gamma   90.00
#
_symmetry.space_group_name_H-M   'P 1'
#
loop_
_entity.id
_entity.type
_entity.pdbx_description
1 polymer ?
#
loop_
_entity_poly.entity_id
_entity_poly.type
_entity_poly.pdbx_seq_one_letter_code
_entity_poly.pdbx_strand_id
1 'polypeptide(L)'
;MAPAELNYVVHDKEMLAIIRSFSNFRAELAGSLHQVQVITDHKALNELEYEVENILAVRQTKKHFEYRASWLGRDIDLIWYPASDFMYAPFKVRDFHLEHKELPGPPAKLFDWIKAYSDGVDDYDHLSSDKAMDGRSRTSFFRTGG
;
A
#
# COMPACT_ATOMS: atom_id res chain seq x y z
N MET A 1 7.73 32.09 24.57
CA MET A 1 6.66 31.40 23.84
C MET A 1 7.31 30.40 22.91
N ALA A 2 7.36 29.12 23.27
CA ALA A 2 7.81 28.08 22.34
C ALA A 2 6.63 27.73 21.41
N PRO A 3 6.81 27.74 20.09
CA PRO A 3 5.74 27.49 19.14
C PRO A 3 5.47 25.99 19.02
N ALA A 4 4.17 25.67 18.95
CA ALA A 4 3.54 24.42 18.53
C ALA A 4 4.30 23.10 18.78
N GLU A 5 3.90 22.39 19.84
CA GLU A 5 3.97 20.93 19.88
C GLU A 5 3.04 20.37 18.78
N LEU A 6 3.54 20.34 17.55
CA LEU A 6 2.88 19.64 16.45
C LEU A 6 2.87 18.15 16.81
N ASN A 7 1.68 17.64 17.10
CA ASN A 7 1.46 16.23 17.39
C ASN A 7 1.55 15.45 16.08
N TYR A 8 2.79 15.25 15.63
CA TYR A 8 3.11 14.51 14.42
C TYR A 8 2.58 13.07 14.55
N VAL A 9 1.83 12.62 13.55
CA VAL A 9 1.51 11.20 13.34
C VAL A 9 2.84 10.46 13.25
N VAL A 10 2.91 9.22 13.75
CA VAL A 10 4.18 8.50 13.99
C VAL A 10 5.17 8.59 12.80
N HIS A 11 4.69 8.48 11.56
CA HIS A 11 5.47 8.64 10.33
C HIS A 11 6.30 9.94 10.29
N ASP A 12 5.71 11.05 10.68
CA ASP A 12 6.37 12.37 10.68
C ASP A 12 7.40 12.50 11.81
N LYS A 13 7.20 11.80 12.94
CA LYS A 13 8.16 11.78 14.05
C LYS A 13 9.43 11.02 13.68
N GLU A 14 9.28 9.89 12.99
CA GLU A 14 10.42 9.09 12.52
C GLU A 14 11.21 9.83 11.42
N MET A 15 10.52 10.47 10.48
CA MET A 15 11.18 11.33 9.50
C MET A 15 11.93 12.49 10.17
N LEU A 16 11.32 13.12 11.19
CA LEU A 16 11.96 14.19 11.95
C LEU A 16 13.19 13.70 12.72
N ALA A 17 13.16 12.47 13.27
CA ALA A 17 14.31 11.86 13.95
C ALA A 17 15.51 11.71 13.00
N ILE A 18 15.27 11.29 11.75
CA ILE A 18 16.30 11.21 10.72
C ILE A 18 16.84 12.61 10.37
N ILE A 19 15.97 13.59 10.10
CA ILE A 19 16.37 14.96 9.76
C ILE A 19 17.21 15.58 10.87
N ARG A 20 16.82 15.39 12.14
CA ARG A 20 17.57 15.85 13.30
C ARG A 20 18.93 15.17 13.41
N SER A 21 19.01 13.87 13.13
CA SER A 21 20.27 13.14 13.13
C SER A 21 21.23 13.69 12.06
N PHE A 22 20.77 13.90 10.82
CA PHE A 22 21.58 14.52 9.77
C PHE A 22 22.01 15.94 10.11
N SER A 23 21.17 16.71 10.80
CA SER A 23 21.51 18.06 11.25
C SER A 23 22.66 18.04 12.27
N ASN A 24 22.66 17.08 13.18
CA ASN A 24 23.71 16.91 14.18
C ASN A 24 25.04 16.44 13.57
N PHE A 25 24.99 15.49 12.63
CA PHE A 25 26.18 14.93 11.97
C PHE A 25 26.57 15.69 10.68
N ARG A 26 25.99 16.88 10.45
CA ARG A 26 26.22 17.66 9.23
C ARG A 26 27.70 17.93 8.96
N ALA A 27 28.51 18.18 9.99
CA ALA A 27 29.93 18.45 9.83
C ALA A 27 30.71 17.25 9.25
N GLU A 28 30.25 16.02 9.51
CA GLU A 28 30.90 14.78 9.06
C GLU A 28 30.35 14.30 7.72
N LEU A 29 29.06 14.57 7.45
CA LEU A 29 28.36 14.08 6.27
C LEU A 29 28.35 15.09 5.12
N ALA A 30 28.43 16.39 5.40
CA ALA A 30 28.44 17.43 4.37
C ALA A 30 29.74 17.38 3.57
N GLY A 31 29.63 17.00 2.30
CA GLY A 31 30.78 16.85 1.39
C GLY A 31 31.25 15.40 1.22
N SER A 32 30.55 14.41 1.77
CA SER A 32 30.83 13.00 1.46
C SER A 32 30.77 12.76 -0.06
N LEU A 33 31.85 12.21 -0.61
CA LEU A 33 31.90 11.75 -2.02
C LEU A 33 31.10 10.46 -2.25
N HIS A 34 30.71 9.78 -1.17
CA HIS A 34 29.99 8.50 -1.22
C HIS A 34 28.57 8.68 -0.69
N GLN A 35 27.64 7.90 -1.26
CA GLN A 35 26.25 7.87 -0.81
C GLN A 35 26.16 7.46 0.67
N VAL A 36 25.48 8.29 1.47
CA VAL A 36 25.21 8.01 2.89
C VAL A 36 23.95 7.15 2.99
N GLN A 37 24.07 5.97 3.59
CA GLN A 37 22.94 5.08 3.83
C GLN A 37 22.38 5.30 5.24
N VAL A 38 21.07 5.46 5.34
CA VAL A 38 20.37 5.55 6.62
C VAL A 38 19.93 4.15 7.02
N ILE A 39 20.45 3.64 8.13
CA ILE A 39 19.98 2.39 8.72
C ILE A 39 19.09 2.79 9.90
N THR A 40 17.83 2.39 9.84
CA THR A 40 16.83 2.71 10.88
C THR A 40 15.90 1.51 11.10
N ASP A 41 15.43 1.34 12.33
CA ASP A 41 14.39 0.38 12.70
C ASP A 41 12.96 0.95 12.53
N HIS A 42 12.84 2.19 12.04
CA HIS A 42 11.57 2.85 11.75
C HIS A 42 10.84 2.20 10.56
N LYS A 43 9.97 1.23 10.85
CA LYS A 43 9.16 0.50 9.85
C LYS A 43 8.28 1.41 8.98
N ALA A 44 7.75 2.46 9.60
CA ALA A 44 6.88 3.46 8.99
C ALA A 44 7.50 4.21 7.79
N LEU A 45 8.84 4.18 7.64
CA LEU A 45 9.54 4.77 6.50
C LEU A 45 9.83 3.78 5.38
N ASN A 46 9.73 2.48 5.66
CA ASN A 46 9.88 1.42 4.68
C ASN A 46 8.55 1.14 3.95
N GLU A 47 7.43 1.49 4.56
CA GLU A 47 6.09 1.43 3.99
C GLU A 47 5.82 2.72 3.20
N LEU A 48 6.40 2.82 2.00
CA LEU A 48 6.10 3.91 1.07
C LEU A 48 4.70 3.72 0.50
N GLU A 49 3.75 4.52 0.98
CA GLU A 49 2.42 4.59 0.38
C GLU A 49 2.47 5.42 -0.90
N TYR A 50 2.25 4.75 -2.04
CA TYR A 50 2.10 5.39 -3.33
C TYR A 50 0.64 5.31 -3.78
N GLU A 51 0.14 6.40 -4.35
CA GLU A 51 -1.20 6.41 -4.91
C GLU A 51 -1.27 5.49 -6.14
N VAL A 52 -2.15 4.48 -6.06
CA VAL A 52 -2.41 3.53 -7.14
C VAL A 52 -3.22 4.24 -8.21
N GLU A 53 -2.64 4.38 -9.40
CA GLU A 53 -3.34 4.94 -10.54
C GLU A 53 -4.26 3.89 -11.17
N ASN A 54 -3.71 2.73 -11.56
CA ASN A 54 -4.47 1.61 -12.15
C ASN A 54 -3.92 0.25 -11.74
N ILE A 55 -4.80 -0.76 -11.65
CA ILE A 55 -4.40 -2.17 -11.59
C ILE A 55 -4.24 -2.68 -13.03
N LEU A 56 -3.09 -3.24 -13.35
CA LEU A 56 -2.72 -3.66 -14.71
C LEU A 56 -2.89 -5.16 -14.93
N ALA A 57 -2.61 -5.95 -13.90
CA ALA A 57 -2.68 -7.41 -14.01
C ALA A 57 -2.91 -8.04 -12.64
N VAL A 58 -3.53 -9.22 -12.65
CA VAL A 58 -3.64 -10.10 -11.49
C VAL A 58 -3.07 -11.47 -11.84
N ARG A 59 -2.38 -12.10 -10.90
CA ARG A 59 -2.04 -13.52 -10.98
C ARG A 59 -2.42 -14.22 -9.70
N GLN A 60 -2.89 -15.45 -9.86
CA GLN A 60 -3.17 -16.34 -8.74
C GLN A 60 -2.03 -17.33 -8.59
N THR A 61 -1.38 -17.33 -7.43
CA THR A 61 -0.50 -18.42 -6.99
C THR A 61 -1.32 -19.41 -6.15
N LYS A 62 -0.75 -20.59 -5.81
CA LYS A 62 -1.49 -21.64 -5.08
C LYS A 62 -2.19 -21.16 -3.80
N LYS A 63 -1.68 -20.11 -3.14
CA LYS A 63 -2.21 -19.63 -1.86
C LYS A 63 -2.53 -18.12 -1.83
N HIS A 64 -2.02 -17.33 -2.78
CA HIS A 64 -2.05 -15.87 -2.69
C HIS A 64 -2.31 -15.20 -4.05
N PHE A 65 -2.94 -14.03 -4.04
CA PHE A 65 -3.08 -13.12 -5.16
C PHE A 65 -1.96 -12.09 -5.15
N GLU A 66 -1.43 -11.84 -6.34
CA GLU A 66 -0.51 -10.75 -6.57
C GLU A 66 -1.00 -9.90 -7.73
N TYR A 67 -0.70 -8.62 -7.67
CA TYR A 67 -1.10 -7.62 -8.63
C TYR A 67 0.10 -6.88 -9.18
N ARG A 68 -0.09 -6.33 -10.37
CA ARG A 68 0.76 -5.27 -10.92
C ARG A 68 -0.07 -4.00 -11.01
N ALA A 69 0.52 -2.87 -10.70
CA ALA A 69 -0.14 -1.57 -10.75
C ALA A 69 0.72 -0.53 -11.47
N SER A 70 0.07 0.49 -12.02
CA SER A 70 0.73 1.76 -12.31
C SER A 70 0.55 2.69 -11.12
N TRP A 71 1.62 3.38 -10.76
CA TRP A 71 1.65 4.34 -9.66
C TRP A 71 1.52 5.75 -10.23
N LEU A 72 0.79 6.63 -9.55
CA LEU A 72 0.57 8.00 -10.04
C LEU A 72 1.91 8.73 -10.23
N GLY A 73 2.16 9.21 -11.46
CA GLY A 73 3.36 9.98 -11.81
C GLY A 73 4.66 9.15 -11.88
N ARG A 74 4.57 7.83 -12.02
CA ARG A 74 5.74 6.92 -12.09
C ARG A 74 5.68 6.02 -13.31
N ASP A 75 6.85 5.52 -13.72
CA ASP A 75 6.94 4.47 -14.74
C ASP A 75 6.34 3.16 -14.24
N ILE A 76 5.73 2.40 -15.16
CA ILE A 76 5.19 1.07 -14.87
C ILE A 76 6.33 0.13 -14.53
N ASP A 77 6.33 -0.41 -13.32
CA ASP A 77 7.24 -1.49 -12.94
C ASP A 77 6.68 -2.88 -13.33
N LEU A 78 7.59 -3.86 -13.40
CA LEU A 78 7.27 -5.26 -13.69
C LEU A 78 7.12 -6.10 -12.40
N ILE A 79 7.02 -5.44 -11.24
CA ILE A 79 7.05 -6.09 -9.93
C ILE A 79 5.64 -6.56 -9.58
N TRP A 80 5.55 -7.75 -8.99
CA TRP A 80 4.29 -8.30 -8.48
C TRP A 80 4.18 -8.01 -6.99
N TYR A 81 3.14 -7.29 -6.61
CA TYR A 81 2.85 -6.89 -5.24
C TYR A 81 1.76 -7.78 -4.65
N PRO A 82 1.83 -8.13 -3.36
CA PRO A 82 0.77 -8.88 -2.68
C PRO A 82 -0.56 -8.09 -2.72
N ALA A 83 -1.68 -8.80 -2.68
CA ALA A 83 -3.00 -8.17 -2.74
C ALA A 83 -3.26 -7.23 -1.57
N SER A 84 -2.69 -7.54 -0.40
CA SER A 84 -2.77 -6.70 0.80
C SER A 84 -2.34 -5.26 0.54
N ASP A 85 -1.34 -5.02 -0.30
CA ASP A 85 -0.80 -3.68 -0.55
C ASP A 85 -1.83 -2.76 -1.21
N PHE A 86 -2.88 -3.32 -1.80
CA PHE A 86 -3.96 -2.59 -2.48
C PHE A 86 -5.21 -2.41 -1.61
N MET A 87 -5.17 -2.76 -0.32
CA MET A 87 -6.30 -2.61 0.61
C MET A 87 -6.70 -1.14 0.84
N TYR A 88 -5.81 -0.19 0.58
CA TYR A 88 -6.04 1.25 0.63
C TYR A 88 -6.53 1.83 -0.71
N ALA A 89 -6.59 1.01 -1.77
CA ALA A 89 -7.20 1.36 -3.06
C ALA A 89 -8.27 0.33 -3.49
N PRO A 90 -9.22 -0.03 -2.60
CA PRO A 90 -10.06 -1.20 -2.83
C PRO A 90 -11.02 -1.04 -4.02
N PHE A 91 -11.42 0.19 -4.33
CA PHE A 91 -12.26 0.49 -5.51
C PHE A 91 -11.53 0.21 -6.83
N LYS A 92 -10.23 0.51 -6.91
CA LYS A 92 -9.41 0.20 -8.10
C LYS A 92 -9.33 -1.30 -8.34
N VAL A 93 -9.18 -2.09 -7.27
CA VAL A 93 -9.18 -3.55 -7.33
C VAL A 93 -10.56 -4.06 -7.79
N ARG A 94 -11.65 -3.55 -7.20
CA ARG A 94 -13.02 -3.94 -7.58
C ARG A 94 -13.28 -3.65 -9.06
N ASP A 95 -13.02 -2.44 -9.51
CA ASP A 95 -13.33 -1.99 -10.87
C ASP A 95 -12.52 -2.80 -11.89
N PHE A 96 -11.24 -3.07 -11.62
CA PHE A 96 -10.41 -3.97 -12.42
C PHE A 96 -11.05 -5.36 -12.61
N HIS A 97 -11.54 -5.98 -11.53
CA HIS A 97 -12.18 -7.30 -11.61
C HIS A 97 -13.53 -7.25 -12.35
N LEU A 98 -14.30 -6.18 -12.20
CA LEU A 98 -15.56 -6.01 -12.92
C LEU A 98 -15.36 -5.86 -14.43
N GLU A 99 -14.27 -5.21 -14.84
CA GLU A 99 -13.86 -5.07 -16.24
C GLU A 99 -13.32 -6.40 -16.81
N HIS A 100 -12.58 -7.17 -16.00
CA HIS A 100 -11.89 -8.40 -16.43
C HIS A 100 -12.49 -9.66 -15.82
N LYS A 101 -13.74 -9.98 -16.17
CA LYS A 101 -14.50 -11.09 -15.58
C LYS A 101 -13.89 -12.48 -15.87
N GLU A 102 -13.10 -12.59 -16.93
CA GLU A 102 -12.36 -13.79 -17.33
C GLU A 102 -11.17 -14.12 -16.43
N LEU A 103 -10.64 -13.12 -15.70
CA LEU A 103 -9.52 -13.31 -14.79
C LEU A 103 -9.97 -13.98 -13.49
N PRO A 104 -9.03 -14.49 -12.66
CA PRO A 104 -9.33 -15.00 -11.33
C PRO A 104 -10.13 -14.00 -10.47
N GLY A 105 -10.84 -14.49 -9.45
CA GLY A 105 -11.75 -13.65 -8.66
C GLY A 105 -11.03 -12.61 -7.83
N PRO A 106 -11.76 -11.63 -7.28
CA PRO A 106 -11.18 -10.67 -6.37
C PRO A 106 -10.60 -11.33 -5.10
N PRO A 107 -9.83 -10.59 -4.30
CA PRO A 107 -9.39 -11.05 -2.99
C PRO A 107 -10.58 -11.34 -2.07
N ALA A 108 -10.45 -12.34 -1.19
CA ALA A 108 -11.51 -12.76 -0.27
C ALA A 108 -11.99 -11.62 0.63
N LYS A 109 -11.08 -10.69 0.95
CA LYS A 109 -11.32 -9.56 1.85
C LYS A 109 -11.71 -8.26 1.13
N LEU A 110 -11.93 -8.28 -0.18
CA LEU A 110 -12.23 -7.06 -0.94
C LEU A 110 -13.42 -6.26 -0.39
N PHE A 111 -14.53 -6.93 -0.05
CA PHE A 111 -15.69 -6.25 0.55
C PHE A 111 -15.39 -5.64 1.92
N ASP A 112 -14.60 -6.34 2.73
CA ASP A 112 -14.18 -5.85 4.04
C ASP A 112 -13.27 -4.61 3.87
N TRP A 113 -12.38 -4.61 2.88
CA TRP A 113 -11.53 -3.46 2.53
C TRP A 113 -12.36 -2.26 2.07
N ILE A 114 -13.30 -2.46 1.15
CA ILE A 114 -14.22 -1.40 0.68
C ILE A 114 -14.98 -0.79 1.85
N LYS A 115 -15.49 -1.65 2.74
CA LYS A 115 -16.24 -1.21 3.92
C LYS A 115 -15.35 -0.41 4.88
N ALA A 116 -14.18 -0.91 5.23
CA ALA A 116 -13.25 -0.21 6.13
C ALA A 116 -12.82 1.15 5.56
N TYR A 117 -12.49 1.20 4.26
CA TYR A 117 -12.13 2.43 3.57
C TYR A 117 -13.30 3.43 3.53
N SER A 118 -14.52 2.96 3.23
CA SER A 118 -15.72 3.81 3.21
C SER A 118 -16.13 4.31 4.60
N ASP A 119 -15.87 3.51 5.64
CA ASP A 119 -16.12 3.87 7.04
C ASP A 119 -15.03 4.84 7.58
N GLY A 120 -13.97 5.11 6.80
CA GLY A 120 -12.87 5.99 7.20
C GLY A 120 -12.01 5.41 8.32
N VAL A 121 -11.87 4.09 8.37
CA VAL A 121 -11.00 3.42 9.34
C VAL A 121 -9.55 3.64 8.91
N ASP A 122 -8.74 4.28 9.76
CA ASP A 122 -7.34 4.59 9.43
C ASP A 122 -6.41 3.35 9.48
N ASP A 123 -6.68 2.40 10.38
CA ASP A 123 -5.91 1.16 10.53
C ASP A 123 -6.85 -0.05 10.47
N TYR A 124 -6.73 -0.82 9.39
CA TYR A 124 -7.43 -2.07 9.21
C TYR A 124 -6.51 -3.19 8.73
N ASP A 125 -5.26 -3.19 9.19
CA ASP A 125 -4.21 -4.18 8.84
C ASP A 125 -4.60 -5.62 9.16
N HIS A 126 -5.49 -5.84 10.13
CA HIS A 126 -6.05 -7.15 10.43
C HIS A 126 -6.87 -7.76 9.26
N LEU A 127 -7.21 -6.94 8.25
CA LEU A 127 -7.84 -7.37 7.00
C LEU A 127 -6.83 -7.65 5.88
N SER A 128 -5.54 -7.42 6.11
CA SER A 128 -4.46 -7.76 5.18
C SER A 128 -4.50 -9.24 4.85
N SER A 129 -4.88 -9.56 3.61
CA SER A 129 -5.02 -10.94 3.16
C SER A 129 -4.90 -11.07 1.66
N ASP A 130 -3.95 -11.89 1.22
CA ASP A 130 -3.80 -12.18 -0.21
C ASP A 130 -4.65 -13.33 -0.69
N LYS A 131 -5.57 -13.83 0.13
CA LYS A 131 -6.33 -15.04 -0.21
C LYS A 131 -7.33 -14.75 -1.32
N ALA A 132 -7.48 -15.71 -2.22
CA ALA A 132 -8.51 -15.67 -3.22
C ALA A 132 -9.90 -15.85 -2.63
N MET A 133 -10.87 -15.11 -3.16
CA MET A 133 -12.28 -15.33 -2.87
C MET A 133 -12.69 -16.74 -3.32
N ASP A 134 -13.50 -17.43 -2.52
CA ASP A 134 -13.97 -18.77 -2.85
C ASP A 134 -14.94 -18.75 -4.05
N GLY A 135 -15.13 -19.89 -4.70
CA GLY A 135 -15.91 -19.99 -5.93
C GLY A 135 -17.38 -19.56 -5.80
N ARG A 136 -18.02 -19.78 -4.63
CA ARG A 136 -19.42 -19.38 -4.42
C ARG A 136 -19.50 -17.86 -4.29
N SER A 137 -18.64 -17.28 -3.47
CA SER A 137 -18.56 -15.83 -3.26
C SER A 137 -18.17 -15.10 -4.55
N ARG A 138 -17.22 -15.65 -5.33
CA ARG A 138 -16.86 -15.13 -6.67
C ARG A 138 -18.06 -15.06 -7.60
N THR A 139 -18.86 -16.13 -7.65
CA THR A 139 -20.05 -16.16 -8.51
C THR A 139 -21.07 -15.09 -8.10
N SER A 140 -21.23 -14.88 -6.79
CA SER A 140 -22.10 -13.83 -6.26
C SER A 140 -21.57 -12.42 -6.58
N PHE A 141 -20.26 -12.20 -6.47
CA PHE A 141 -19.62 -10.92 -6.79
C PHE A 141 -19.99 -10.44 -8.19
N PHE A 142 -19.77 -11.27 -9.22
CA PHE A 142 -20.06 -10.89 -10.61
C PHE A 142 -21.55 -10.77 -10.93
N ARG A 143 -22.42 -11.46 -10.19
CA ARG A 143 -23.88 -11.36 -10.37
C ARG A 143 -24.44 -10.06 -9.79
N THR A 144 -23.83 -9.56 -8.72
CA THR A 144 -24.35 -8.41 -7.96
C THR A 144 -23.69 -7.09 -8.35
N GLY A 145 -22.71 -7.12 -9.26
CA GLY A 145 -22.05 -5.92 -9.78
C GLY A 145 -20.85 -5.45 -8.97
N GLY A 146 -20.39 -6.24 -7.99
CA GLY A 146 -19.27 -5.91 -7.12
C GLY A 146 -19.59 -4.87 -6.04
#